data_AF-A0A368W2Y4-F1
#
_entry.id   AF-A0A368W2Y4-F1
#
_cell.length_a   1.000
_cell.length_b   1.000
_cell.length_c   1.000
_cell.angle_alpha   90.00
_cell.angle_beta   90.00
_cell.angle_gamma   90.00
#
_symmetry.space_group_name_H-M   'P 1'
#
loop_
_entity.id
_entity.type
_entity.pdbx_description
1 polymer ?
#
loop_
_entity_poly.entity_id
_entity_poly.type
_entity_poly.pdbx_seq_one_letter_code
_entity_poly.pdbx_strand_id
1 'polypeptide(L)'
;MNTIGSKIKAIRIEHQLNQIDFSKALGISQGRLSEIEKDKNKPSAETLIEMKRKMNVDLNWLLDNDYGFDNFQMIKTLLQGMSSEDLEEVREFIKFKRSRR
;
A
#
# COMPACT_ATOMS: atom_id res chain seq x y z
N MET A 1 -13.21 6.12 0.74
CA MET A 1 -12.95 5.89 -0.70
C MET A 1 -11.52 5.38 -0.84
N ASN A 2 -11.28 4.38 -1.68
CA ASN A 2 -9.93 3.88 -1.98
C ASN A 2 -9.29 4.75 -3.06
N THR A 3 -8.83 5.95 -2.69
CA THR A 3 -8.16 6.89 -3.60
C THR A 3 -6.66 6.84 -3.41
N ILE A 4 -5.91 7.30 -4.41
CA ILE A 4 -4.46 7.47 -4.30
C ILE A 4 -4.07 8.35 -3.10
N GLY A 5 -4.79 9.46 -2.84
CA GLY A 5 -4.52 10.31 -1.68
C GLY A 5 -4.70 9.58 -0.37
N SER A 6 -5.78 8.79 -0.24
CA SER A 6 -6.03 7.98 0.95
C SER A 6 -4.99 6.88 1.16
N LYS A 7 -4.52 6.22 0.09
CA LYS A 7 -3.43 5.23 0.13
C LYS A 7 -2.10 5.85 0.56
N ILE A 8 -1.74 7.01 0.01
CA ILE A 8 -0.53 7.76 0.38
C ILE A 8 -0.57 8.14 1.86
N LYS A 9 -1.72 8.60 2.35
CA LYS A 9 -1.92 8.91 3.77
C LYS A 9 -1.77 7.67 4.65
N ALA A 10 -2.29 6.50 4.21
CA ALA A 10 -2.16 5.25 4.95
C ALA A 10 -0.70 4.83 5.10
N ILE A 11 0.09 4.88 4.02
CA ILE A 11 1.54 4.62 4.05
C ILE A 11 2.23 5.53 5.06
N ARG A 12 1.94 6.84 5.06
CA ARG A 12 2.54 7.76 6.03
C ARG A 12 2.25 7.35 7.48
N ILE A 13 1.02 6.93 7.77
CA ILE A 13 0.60 6.50 9.11
C ILE A 13 1.27 5.17 9.51
N GLU A 14 1.39 4.22 8.58
CA GLU A 14 2.09 2.94 8.78
C GLU A 14 3.55 3.16 9.18
N HIS A 15 4.20 4.14 8.57
CA HIS A 15 5.56 4.56 8.93
C HIS A 15 5.63 5.49 10.15
N GLN A 16 4.51 5.79 10.81
CA GLN A 16 4.42 6.63 12.02
C GLN A 16 4.97 8.06 11.82
N LEU A 17 4.88 8.59 10.60
CA LEU A 17 5.38 9.92 10.25
C LEU A 17 4.27 10.98 10.28
N ASN A 18 4.61 12.17 10.75
CA ASN A 18 3.78 13.35 10.52
C ASN A 18 3.94 13.85 9.07
N GLN A 19 3.07 14.76 8.61
CA GLN A 19 3.13 15.26 7.24
C GLN A 19 4.43 16.03 6.92
N ILE A 20 5.04 16.68 7.90
CA ILE A 20 6.29 17.41 7.71
C ILE A 20 7.41 16.42 7.37
N ASP A 21 7.59 15.38 8.17
CA ASP A 21 8.67 14.41 7.99
C ASP A 21 8.48 13.55 6.74
N PHE A 22 7.24 13.16 6.44
CA PHE A 22 6.95 12.43 5.21
C PHE A 22 7.17 13.28 3.96
N SER A 23 6.76 14.55 3.97
CA SER A 23 6.99 15.46 2.84
C SER A 23 8.48 15.69 2.58
N LYS A 24 9.29 15.86 3.64
CA LYS A 24 10.75 15.93 3.55
C LYS A 24 11.33 14.65 2.95
N ALA A 25 10.88 13.48 3.39
CA ALA A 25 11.35 12.22 2.84
C ALA A 25 11.05 12.12 1.33
N LEU A 26 9.89 12.58 0.88
CA LEU A 26 9.50 12.59 -0.54
C LEU A 26 10.07 13.78 -1.35
N GLY A 27 10.78 14.71 -0.72
CA GLY A 27 11.33 15.89 -1.40
C GLY A 27 10.28 16.89 -1.88
N ILE A 28 9.12 16.96 -1.22
CA ILE A 28 8.02 17.89 -1.55
C ILE A 28 7.66 18.78 -0.37
N SER A 29 6.90 19.86 -0.60
CA SER A 29 6.38 20.67 0.50
C SER A 29 5.28 19.97 1.28
N GLN A 30 5.15 20.28 2.57
CA GLN A 30 4.06 19.76 3.42
C GLN A 30 2.68 20.16 2.87
N GLY A 31 2.53 21.38 2.35
CA GLY A 31 1.30 21.84 1.71
C GLY A 31 0.95 20.97 0.50
N ARG A 32 1.93 20.66 -0.37
CA ARG A 32 1.71 19.77 -1.52
C ARG A 32 1.30 18.37 -1.09
N LEU A 33 1.94 17.80 -0.07
CA LEU A 33 1.53 16.52 0.50
C LEU A 33 0.10 16.57 1.04
N SER A 34 -0.27 17.61 1.78
CA SER A 34 -1.64 17.78 2.31
C SER A 34 -2.68 17.79 1.19
N GLU A 35 -2.42 18.52 0.10
CA GLU A 35 -3.32 18.56 -1.05
C GLU A 35 -3.42 17.20 -1.76
N ILE A 36 -2.32 16.44 -1.83
CA ILE A 36 -2.33 15.06 -2.34
C ILE A 36 -3.16 14.14 -1.45
N GLU A 37 -2.96 14.16 -0.13
CA GLU A 37 -3.70 13.31 0.82
C GLU A 37 -5.20 13.64 0.88
N LYS A 38 -5.60 14.83 0.42
CA LYS A 38 -6.98 15.28 0.30
C LYS A 38 -7.55 15.10 -1.12
N ASP A 39 -6.82 14.42 -2.00
CA ASP A 39 -7.16 14.19 -3.41
C ASP A 39 -7.36 15.46 -4.24
N LYS A 40 -6.88 16.61 -3.76
CA LYS A 40 -6.95 17.89 -4.47
C LYS A 40 -5.87 18.05 -5.52
N ASN A 41 -4.75 17.36 -5.35
CA ASN A 41 -3.67 17.26 -6.33
C ASN A 41 -3.20 15.82 -6.50
N LYS A 42 -2.69 15.49 -7.68
CA LYS A 42 -2.05 14.19 -7.93
C LYS A 42 -0.56 14.24 -7.58
N PRO A 43 0.04 13.12 -7.10
CA PRO A 43 1.49 13.03 -6.97
C PRO A 43 2.16 13.15 -8.35
N SER A 44 3.36 13.71 -8.42
CA SER A 44 4.15 13.69 -9.67
C SER A 44 4.83 12.34 -9.86
N ALA A 45 5.38 12.10 -11.06
CA ALA A 45 6.19 10.92 -11.33
C ALA A 45 7.38 10.80 -10.37
N GLU A 46 8.04 11.92 -10.05
CA GLU A 46 9.14 11.97 -9.09
C GLU A 46 8.66 11.59 -7.69
N THR A 47 7.49 12.09 -7.25
CA THR A 47 6.90 11.70 -5.96
C THR A 47 6.65 10.19 -5.92
N LEU A 48 6.11 9.60 -6.99
CA LEU A 48 5.86 8.16 -7.07
C LEU A 48 7.16 7.34 -7.04
N ILE A 49 8.20 7.78 -7.76
CA ILE A 49 9.52 7.14 -7.73
C ILE A 49 10.11 7.17 -6.32
N GLU A 50 10.02 8.29 -5.62
CA GLU A 50 10.51 8.41 -4.25
C GLU A 50 9.68 7.56 -3.27
N MET A 51 8.36 7.43 -3.46
CA MET A 51 7.55 6.50 -2.69
C MET A 51 8.00 5.04 -2.89
N LYS A 52 8.26 4.63 -4.13
CA LYS A 52 8.82 3.29 -4.41
C LYS A 52 10.17 3.08 -3.71
N ARG A 53 11.08 4.05 -3.82
CA ARG A 53 12.47 3.90 -3.34
C ARG A 53 12.61 4.02 -1.82
N LYS A 54 11.92 4.97 -1.20
CA LYS A 54 12.11 5.32 0.21
C LYS A 54 11.08 4.67 1.14
N MET A 55 9.89 4.38 0.64
CA MET A 55 8.80 3.80 1.42
C MET A 55 8.54 2.33 1.04
N ASN A 56 9.33 1.77 0.11
CA ASN A 56 9.19 0.40 -0.38
C ASN A 56 7.76 0.07 -0.87
N VAL A 57 7.13 1.03 -1.55
CA VAL A 57 5.74 0.93 -2.01
C VAL A 57 5.67 0.26 -3.38
N ASP A 58 4.74 -0.70 -3.51
CA ASP A 58 4.33 -1.22 -4.82
C ASP A 58 3.45 -0.19 -5.54
N LEU A 59 3.94 0.30 -6.67
CA LEU A 59 3.23 1.30 -7.47
C LEU A 59 2.01 0.71 -8.18
N ASN A 60 1.98 -0.60 -8.46
CA ASN A 60 0.79 -1.22 -9.02
C ASN A 60 -0.35 -1.13 -8.01
N TRP A 61 -0.12 -1.57 -6.78
CA TRP A 61 -1.08 -1.40 -5.68
C TRP A 61 -1.45 0.07 -5.43
N LEU A 62 -0.49 1.00 -5.53
CA LEU A 62 -0.75 2.42 -5.26
C LEU A 62 -1.65 3.05 -6.33
N LEU A 63 -1.37 2.78 -7.61
CA LEU A 63 -2.00 3.45 -8.75
C LEU A 63 -3.30 2.76 -9.18
N ASP A 64 -3.38 1.46 -9.02
CA ASP A 64 -4.53 0.66 -9.42
C ASP A 64 -5.47 0.46 -8.22
N ASN A 65 -6.70 0.94 -8.36
CA ASN A 65 -7.70 0.85 -7.30
C ASN A 65 -8.35 -0.54 -7.21
N ASP A 66 -8.21 -1.35 -8.26
CA ASP A 66 -8.78 -2.69 -8.38
C ASP A 66 -7.73 -3.78 -8.08
N TYR A 67 -6.44 -3.43 -8.01
CA TYR A 67 -5.33 -4.35 -7.69
C TYR A 67 -5.56 -5.24 -6.45
N GLY A 68 -6.18 -4.69 -5.40
CA GLY A 68 -6.50 -5.44 -4.19
C GLY A 68 -7.68 -6.40 -4.34
N PHE A 69 -8.65 -6.05 -5.19
CA PHE A 69 -9.79 -6.91 -5.52
C PHE A 69 -9.33 -8.07 -6.40
N ASP A 70 -8.53 -7.80 -7.43
CA ASP A 70 -8.00 -8.81 -8.35
C ASP A 70 -7.11 -9.82 -7.64
N ASN A 71 -6.22 -9.36 -6.75
CA ASN A 71 -5.38 -10.27 -5.95
C ASN A 71 -6.21 -11.14 -5.00
N PHE A 72 -7.27 -10.59 -4.38
CA PHE A 72 -8.13 -11.38 -3.50
C PHE A 72 -8.91 -12.43 -4.29
N GLN A 73 -9.45 -12.07 -5.46
CA GLN A 73 -10.13 -13.04 -6.32
C GLN A 73 -9.17 -14.11 -6.84
N MET A 74 -7.97 -13.74 -7.27
CA MET A 74 -6.96 -14.68 -7.73
C MET A 74 -6.53 -15.65 -6.62
N ILE A 75 -6.24 -15.15 -5.41
CA ILE A 75 -5.94 -16.01 -4.26
C ILE A 75 -7.14 -16.91 -3.94
N LYS A 76 -8.35 -16.38 -3.93
CA LYS A 76 -9.57 -17.17 -3.68
C LYS A 76 -9.71 -18.30 -4.70
N THR A 77 -9.43 -18.05 -5.98
CA THR A 77 -9.43 -19.07 -7.04
C THR A 77 -8.34 -20.12 -6.83
N LEU A 78 -7.13 -19.72 -6.43
CA LEU A 78 -6.05 -20.68 -6.15
C LEU A 78 -6.36 -21.59 -4.96
N LEU A 79 -7.07 -21.07 -3.95
CA LEU A 79 -7.44 -21.82 -2.76
C LEU A 79 -8.66 -22.73 -2.98
N GLN A 80 -9.41 -22.56 -4.08
CA GLN A 80 -10.57 -23.39 -4.36
C GLN A 80 -10.16 -24.82 -4.69
N GLY A 81 -10.82 -25.78 -4.02
CA GLY A 81 -10.57 -27.20 -4.22
C GLY A 81 -9.36 -27.77 -3.47
N MET A 82 -8.63 -26.94 -2.70
CA MET A 82 -7.61 -27.42 -1.78
C MET A 82 -8.22 -28.21 -0.62
N SER A 83 -7.48 -29.18 -0.11
CA SER A 83 -7.91 -29.96 1.06
C SER A 83 -7.89 -29.10 2.33
N SER A 84 -8.57 -29.56 3.39
CA SER A 84 -8.52 -28.89 4.69
C SER A 84 -7.12 -28.85 5.29
N GLU A 85 -6.28 -29.85 4.98
CA GLU A 85 -4.91 -29.95 5.49
C GLU A 85 -3.99 -28.94 4.79
N ASP A 86 -4.07 -28.85 3.45
CA ASP A 86 -3.30 -27.86 2.68
C ASP A 86 -3.71 -26.41 3.04
N LEU A 87 -5.01 -26.17 3.29
CA LEU A 87 -5.49 -24.87 3.71
C LEU A 87 -4.99 -24.48 5.11
N GLU A 88 -4.78 -25.44 6.00
CA GLU A 88 -4.20 -25.18 7.31
C GLU A 88 -2.71 -24.85 7.20
N GLU A 89 -1.96 -25.51 6.31
CA GLU A 89 -0.57 -25.14 6.03
C GLU A 89 -0.43 -23.70 5.50
N VAL A 90 -1.27 -23.32 4.54
CA VAL A 90 -1.32 -21.94 4.02
C VAL A 90 -1.65 -20.96 5.15
N ARG A 91 -2.61 -21.29 6.01
CA ARG A 91 -2.99 -20.46 7.15
C ARG A 91 -1.81 -20.27 8.10
N GLU A 92 -1.10 -21.32 8.46
CA GLU A 92 0.06 -21.25 9.35
C GLU A 92 1.19 -20.42 8.73
N PHE A 93 1.42 -20.54 7.42
CA PHE A 93 2.39 -19.70 6.73
C PHE A 93 2.03 -18.20 6.76
N ILE A 94 0.75 -17.86 6.57
CA ILE A 94 0.26 -16.47 6.67
C ILE A 94 0.47 -15.94 8.10
N LYS A 95 0.13 -16.72 9.13
CA LYS A 95 0.36 -16.35 10.53
C LYS A 95 1.85 -16.09 10.80
N PHE A 96 2.71 -16.98 10.33
CA PHE A 96 4.17 -16.83 10.44
C PHE A 96 4.70 -15.56 9.76
N LYS A 97 4.19 -15.20 8.57
CA LYS A 97 4.61 -13.97 7.89
C LYS A 97 4.15 -12.71 8.62
N ARG A 98 2.97 -12.75 9.25
CA ARG A 98 2.44 -11.62 10.03
C ARG A 98 3.19 -11.38 11.33
N SER A 99 3.75 -12.41 11.97
CA SER A 99 4.53 -12.24 13.20
C SER A 99 5.94 -11.66 12.98
N ARG A 100 6.38 -11.53 11.73
CA ARG A 100 7.67 -10.95 11.34
C ARG A 100 7.60 -9.50 10.84
N ARG A 101 6.41 -8.90 10.79
CA ARG A 101 6.21 -7.46 10.54
C ARG A 101 5.97 -6.77 11.88
#